data_AF-A0A6P1J7A9-F1
#
_entry.id   AF-A0A6P1J7A9-F1
#
_cell.length_a   1.000
_cell.length_b   1.000
_cell.length_c   1.000
_cell.angle_alpha   90.00
_cell.angle_beta   90.00
_cell.angle_gamma   90.00
#
_symmetry.space_group_name_H-M   'P 1'
#
loop_
_entity.id
_entity.type
_entity.pdbx_description
1 polymer ?
#
loop_
_entity_poly.entity_id
_entity_poly.type
_entity_poly.pdbx_seq_one_letter_code
_entity_poly.pdbx_strand_id
1 'polypeptide(L)'
;MRTVLQLVALDARVRLAGGSHNTSDGLNKRLLNTLKAGYRLNTSRLQLLNLLDVQSSLERLRHVAPARRGSMQPPDLRKLEQCLTEVRRSLMMAGEVWNLAGSAFTHLTRLLPVQLEGEEPRFEPIESEELQRLALFNASIPIEKRAPVSFSEELARYKKAAADVTATTARVARAGETLRNAENGFRVGVLEAHELASALLEHSQRRRELMQRKMRACVARDTLYALAGLLPKRLGLS
;
A
#
# COMPACT_ATOMS: atom_id res chain seq x y z
N MET A 1 2.77 -13.43 -3.58
CA MET A 1 1.47 -13.50 -2.86
C MET A 1 0.66 -14.76 -3.17
N ARG A 2 0.69 -15.28 -4.41
CA ARG A 2 -0.14 -16.42 -4.84
C ARG A 2 0.10 -17.69 -4.00
N THR A 3 1.35 -18.04 -3.73
CA THR A 3 1.73 -19.22 -2.93
C THR A 3 1.17 -19.16 -1.51
N VAL A 4 1.21 -17.98 -0.87
CA VAL A 4 0.60 -17.76 0.46
C VAL A 4 -0.90 -18.03 0.41
N LEU A 5 -1.59 -17.54 -0.61
CA LEU A 5 -3.04 -17.72 -0.76
C LEU A 5 -3.41 -19.18 -1.07
N GLN A 6 -2.58 -19.90 -1.82
CA GLN A 6 -2.74 -21.34 -2.05
C GLN A 6 -2.59 -22.14 -0.74
N LEU A 7 -1.57 -21.84 0.07
CA LEU A 7 -1.36 -22.49 1.37
C LEU A 7 -2.51 -22.20 2.33
N VAL A 8 -2.99 -20.95 2.39
CA VAL A 8 -4.14 -20.58 3.23
C VAL A 8 -5.42 -21.24 2.75
N ALA A 9 -5.65 -21.33 1.43
CA ALA A 9 -6.81 -22.03 0.89
C ALA A 9 -6.74 -23.53 1.16
N LEU A 10 -5.56 -24.15 1.07
CA LEU A 10 -5.35 -25.56 1.40
C LEU A 10 -5.64 -25.83 2.88
N ASP A 11 -5.04 -25.06 3.80
CA ASP A 11 -5.30 -25.22 5.24
C ASP A 11 -6.77 -24.93 5.59
N ALA A 12 -7.41 -23.97 4.93
CA ALA A 12 -8.84 -23.73 5.08
C ALA A 12 -9.67 -24.94 4.62
N ARG A 13 -9.37 -25.52 3.46
CA ARG A 13 -10.06 -26.72 2.94
C ARG A 13 -9.88 -27.93 3.84
N VAL A 14 -8.68 -28.18 4.34
CA VAL A 14 -8.38 -29.29 5.27
C VAL A 14 -9.20 -29.14 6.56
N ARG A 15 -9.28 -27.93 7.13
CA ARG A 15 -10.08 -27.68 8.34
C ARG A 15 -11.59 -27.75 8.07
N LEU A 16 -12.03 -27.33 6.89
CA LEU A 16 -13.44 -27.36 6.49
C LEU A 16 -13.93 -28.76 6.12
N ALA A 17 -13.06 -29.66 5.65
CA ALA A 17 -13.41 -31.06 5.39
C ALA A 17 -13.81 -31.83 6.67
N GLY A 18 -13.46 -31.33 7.86
CA GLY A 18 -13.84 -31.91 9.15
C GLY A 18 -15.11 -31.34 9.80
N GLY A 19 -15.81 -30.36 9.19
CA GLY A 19 -16.97 -29.70 9.79
C GLY A 19 -18.07 -29.31 8.79
N SER A 20 -19.25 -29.92 8.94
CA SER A 20 -20.42 -29.69 8.10
C SER A 20 -21.00 -28.27 8.25
N HIS A 21 -21.36 -27.65 7.11
CA HIS A 21 -22.33 -26.55 6.92
C HIS A 21 -21.96 -25.05 6.88
N ASN A 22 -20.70 -24.60 6.75
CA ASN A 22 -20.41 -23.16 6.46
C ASN A 22 -19.16 -22.89 5.59
N THR A 23 -19.03 -23.59 4.46
CA THR A 23 -17.74 -23.75 3.76
C THR A 23 -17.29 -22.60 2.85
N SER A 24 -18.20 -21.96 2.10
CA SER A 24 -17.83 -20.91 1.14
C SER A 24 -17.55 -19.55 1.80
N ASP A 25 -18.41 -19.13 2.74
CA ASP A 25 -18.29 -17.83 3.40
C ASP A 25 -17.09 -17.79 4.36
N GLY A 26 -16.82 -18.91 5.04
CA GLY A 26 -15.64 -19.07 5.87
C GLY A 26 -14.33 -18.95 5.07
N LEU A 27 -14.27 -19.56 3.88
CA LEU A 27 -13.12 -19.46 2.99
C LEU A 27 -12.93 -18.04 2.44
N ASN A 28 -14.00 -17.41 1.92
CA ASN A 28 -13.96 -16.03 1.41
C ASN A 28 -13.48 -15.05 2.50
N LYS A 29 -14.04 -15.15 3.71
CA LYS A 29 -13.65 -14.30 4.85
C LYS A 29 -12.17 -14.50 5.22
N ARG A 30 -11.72 -15.76 5.27
CA ARG A 30 -10.33 -16.07 5.62
C ARG A 30 -9.34 -15.55 4.57
N LEU A 31 -9.62 -15.80 3.28
CA LEU A 31 -8.82 -15.29 2.18
C LEU A 31 -8.77 -13.76 2.17
N LEU A 32 -9.90 -13.09 2.39
CA LEU A 32 -9.96 -11.64 2.47
C LEU A 32 -9.12 -11.09 3.63
N ASN A 33 -9.16 -11.73 4.80
CA ASN A 33 -8.34 -11.32 5.95
C ASN A 33 -6.85 -11.52 5.69
N THR A 34 -6.46 -12.63 5.07
CA THR A 34 -5.08 -12.88 4.64
C THR A 34 -4.62 -11.84 3.63
N LEU A 35 -5.43 -11.52 2.62
CA LEU A 35 -5.12 -10.47 1.64
C LEU A 35 -4.96 -9.11 2.32
N LYS A 36 -5.87 -8.73 3.22
CA LYS A 36 -5.79 -7.48 3.99
C LYS A 36 -4.47 -7.39 4.77
N ALA A 37 -4.09 -8.46 5.46
CA ALA A 37 -2.82 -8.52 6.19
C ALA A 37 -1.62 -8.43 5.26
N GLY A 38 -1.64 -9.18 4.15
CA GLY A 38 -0.58 -9.19 3.15
C GLY A 38 -0.39 -7.81 2.48
N TYR A 39 -1.47 -7.14 2.08
CA TYR A 39 -1.37 -5.80 1.51
C TYR A 39 -0.86 -4.79 2.53
N ARG A 40 -1.29 -4.87 3.80
CA ARG A 40 -0.79 -3.99 4.88
C ARG A 40 0.71 -4.16 5.09
N LEU A 41 1.17 -5.39 5.19
CA LEU A 41 2.58 -5.72 5.39
C LEU A 41 3.44 -5.27 4.20
N ASN A 42 2.99 -5.52 2.97
CA ASN A 42 3.73 -5.09 1.79
C ASN A 42 3.77 -3.56 1.66
N THR A 43 2.64 -2.89 1.94
CA THR A 43 2.56 -1.42 1.91
C THR A 43 3.49 -0.81 2.95
N SER A 44 3.50 -1.31 4.19
CA SER A 44 4.40 -0.78 5.23
C SER A 44 5.86 -1.03 4.91
N ARG A 45 6.22 -2.19 4.33
CA ARG A 45 7.56 -2.46 3.82
C ARG A 45 7.99 -1.45 2.76
N LEU A 46 7.16 -1.20 1.75
CA LEU A 46 7.47 -0.26 0.67
C LEU A 46 7.58 1.18 1.18
N GLN A 47 6.77 1.57 2.17
CA GLN A 47 6.89 2.87 2.83
C GLN A 47 8.19 3.01 3.62
N LEU A 48 8.61 1.95 4.31
CA LEU A 48 9.89 1.91 5.03
C LEU A 48 11.08 2.04 4.07
N LEU A 49 11.09 1.25 2.98
CA LEU A 49 12.14 1.33 1.95
C LEU A 49 12.20 2.72 1.31
N ASN A 50 11.04 3.32 1.00
CA ASN A 50 10.99 4.67 0.45
C ASN A 50 11.57 5.72 1.41
N LEU A 51 11.39 5.57 2.73
CA LEU A 51 11.98 6.48 3.72
C LEU A 51 13.49 6.28 3.84
N LEU A 52 13.99 5.04 3.76
CA LEU A 52 15.43 4.75 3.72
C LEU A 52 16.09 5.41 2.51
N ASP A 53 15.49 5.28 1.32
CA ASP A 53 15.99 5.92 0.10
C ASP A 53 16.10 7.45 0.24
N VAL A 54 15.09 8.06 0.88
CA VAL A 54 15.09 9.51 1.15
C VAL A 54 16.14 9.88 2.19
N GLN A 55 16.29 9.13 3.28
CA GLN A 55 17.33 9.36 4.26
C GLN A 55 18.71 9.34 3.60
N SER A 56 19.03 8.29 2.84
CA SER A 56 20.31 8.18 2.14
C SER A 56 20.52 9.32 1.13
N SER A 57 19.45 9.79 0.48
CA SER A 57 19.53 10.91 -0.44
C SER A 57 19.79 12.26 0.25
N LEU A 58 19.16 12.50 1.41
CA LEU A 58 19.42 13.69 2.23
C LEU A 58 20.82 13.66 2.85
N GLU A 59 21.30 12.49 3.28
CA GLU A 59 22.67 12.32 3.77
C GLU A 59 23.68 12.64 2.68
N ARG A 60 23.49 12.13 1.45
CA ARG A 60 24.31 12.51 0.29
C ARG A 60 24.25 14.01 0.02
N LEU A 61 23.08 14.61 0.06
CA LEU A 61 22.90 16.05 -0.17
C LEU A 61 23.68 16.88 0.86
N ARG A 62 23.69 16.47 2.13
CA ARG A 62 24.47 17.10 3.20
C ARG A 62 25.98 17.08 2.92
N HIS A 63 26.48 16.06 2.24
CA HIS A 63 27.89 15.96 1.86
C HIS A 63 28.23 16.78 0.60
N VAL A 64 27.32 16.84 -0.38
CA VAL A 64 27.56 17.52 -1.66
C VAL A 64 27.38 19.04 -1.55
N ALA A 65 26.44 19.51 -0.73
CA ALA A 65 26.11 20.93 -0.65
C ALA A 65 27.29 21.83 -0.19
N PRO A 66 28.10 21.47 0.83
CA PRO A 66 29.28 22.24 1.21
C PRO A 66 30.35 22.32 0.12
N ALA A 67 30.55 21.23 -0.64
CA ALA A 67 31.53 21.16 -1.71
C ALA A 67 31.19 22.12 -2.88
N ARG A 68 29.92 22.47 -3.07
CA ARG A 68 29.46 23.35 -4.17
C ARG A 68 29.75 24.84 -3.93
N ARG A 69 29.75 25.31 -2.67
CA ARG A 69 29.80 26.75 -2.35
C ARG A 69 30.98 27.19 -1.49
N GLY A 70 31.96 26.32 -1.22
CA GLY A 70 33.13 26.65 -0.38
C GLY A 70 32.83 26.80 1.11
N SER A 71 31.58 27.10 1.48
CA SER A 71 30.94 26.72 2.75
C SER A 71 29.42 26.84 2.56
N MET A 72 28.66 25.88 3.09
CA MET A 72 27.20 25.96 3.09
C MET A 72 26.77 26.98 4.15
N GLN A 73 25.86 27.89 3.81
CA GLN A 73 25.39 28.90 4.75
C GLN A 73 24.80 28.20 5.99
N PRO A 74 25.18 28.60 7.23
CA PRO A 74 24.66 28.00 8.46
C PRO A 74 23.13 27.81 8.54
N PRO A 75 22.28 28.74 8.05
CA PRO A 75 20.83 28.51 8.06
C PRO A 75 20.36 27.38 7.12
N ASP A 76 21.03 27.15 6.00
CA ASP A 76 20.69 26.09 5.04
C ASP A 76 21.04 24.71 5.62
N LEU A 77 22.19 24.60 6.29
CA LEU A 77 22.60 23.39 7.01
C LEU A 77 21.58 22.99 8.09
N ARG A 78 21.15 23.96 8.90
CA ARG A 78 20.16 23.71 9.97
C ARG A 78 18.83 23.21 9.42
N LYS A 79 18.35 23.77 8.30
CA LYS A 79 17.11 23.30 7.65
C LYS A 79 17.28 21.86 7.14
N LEU A 80 18.42 21.53 6.55
CA LEU A 80 18.70 20.18 6.09
C LEU A 80 18.80 19.17 7.26
N GLU A 81 19.37 19.57 8.39
CA GLU A 81 19.40 18.76 9.62
C GLU A 81 18.01 18.54 10.22
N GLN A 82 17.13 19.55 10.16
CA GLN A 82 15.73 19.40 10.54
C GLN A 82 15.02 18.37 9.66
N CYS A 83 15.21 18.43 8.34
CA CYS A 83 14.69 17.44 7.41
C CYS A 83 15.18 16.02 7.73
N LEU A 84 16.47 15.83 8.00
CA LEU A 84 17.02 14.52 8.41
C LEU A 84 16.42 14.02 9.71
N THR A 85 16.22 14.90 10.69
CA THR A 85 15.60 14.55 11.97
C THR A 85 14.15 14.09 11.79
N GLU A 86 13.39 14.78 10.95
CA GLU A 86 12.01 14.41 10.62
C GLU A 86 11.94 13.05 9.89
N VAL A 87 12.85 12.79 8.95
CA VAL A 87 12.91 11.51 8.24
C VAL A 87 13.25 10.37 9.20
N ARG A 88 14.22 10.56 10.11
CA ARG A 88 14.57 9.53 11.12
C ARG A 88 13.40 9.22 12.03
N ARG A 89 12.65 10.23 12.47
CA ARG A 89 11.40 10.03 13.23
C ARG A 89 10.39 9.22 12.40
N SER A 90 10.17 9.61 11.15
CA SER A 90 9.26 8.91 10.23
C SER A 90 9.68 7.46 9.99
N LEU A 91 10.99 7.19 9.92
CA LEU A 91 11.56 5.86 9.76
C LEU A 91 11.24 4.97 10.96
N MET A 92 11.41 5.47 12.19
CA MET A 92 11.04 4.71 13.40
C MET A 92 9.54 4.34 13.38
N MET A 93 8.67 5.32 13.11
CA MET A 93 7.22 5.07 13.02
C MET A 93 6.88 4.06 11.92
N ALA A 94 7.53 4.14 10.75
CA ALA A 94 7.33 3.17 9.67
C ALA A 94 7.83 1.77 10.05
N GLY A 95 8.93 1.67 10.79
CA GLY A 95 9.45 0.41 11.34
C GLY A 95 8.47 -0.24 12.31
N GLU A 96 7.88 0.53 13.23
CA GLU A 96 6.84 0.05 14.13
C GLU A 96 5.60 -0.46 13.38
N VAL A 97 5.11 0.31 12.40
CA VAL A 97 3.96 -0.09 11.57
C VAL A 97 4.27 -1.37 10.78
N TRP A 98 5.50 -1.52 10.28
CA TRP A 98 5.93 -2.73 9.59
C TRP A 98 5.97 -3.94 10.54
N ASN A 99 6.52 -3.78 11.74
CA ASN A 99 6.55 -4.83 12.77
C ASN A 99 5.14 -5.28 13.19
N LEU A 100 4.23 -4.32 13.42
CA LEU A 100 2.83 -4.61 13.76
C LEU A 100 2.12 -5.35 12.61
N ALA A 101 2.30 -4.90 11.37
CA ALA A 101 1.73 -5.59 10.21
C ALA A 101 2.33 -6.99 10.03
N GLY A 102 3.63 -7.15 10.31
CA GLY A 102 4.33 -8.43 10.28
C GLY A 102 3.78 -9.42 11.29
N SER A 103 3.62 -9.00 12.54
CA SER A 103 3.03 -9.82 13.60
C SER A 103 1.61 -10.27 13.24
N ALA A 104 0.75 -9.35 12.78
CA ALA A 104 -0.61 -9.67 12.35
C ALA A 104 -0.64 -10.67 11.18
N PHE A 105 0.25 -10.50 10.20
CA PHE A 105 0.38 -11.42 9.07
C PHE A 105 0.83 -12.81 9.51
N THR A 106 1.87 -12.90 10.35
CA THR A 106 2.39 -14.17 10.88
C THR A 106 1.32 -14.88 11.72
N HIS A 107 0.57 -14.14 12.53
CA HIS A 107 -0.52 -14.73 13.32
C HIS A 107 -1.61 -15.37 12.43
N LEU A 108 -1.99 -14.70 11.35
CA LEU A 108 -3.06 -15.16 10.44
C LEU A 108 -2.61 -16.28 9.49
N THR A 109 -1.37 -16.25 9.02
CA THR A 109 -0.89 -17.13 7.95
C THR A 109 0.09 -18.19 8.42
N ARG A 110 0.69 -18.02 9.62
CA ARG A 110 1.81 -18.82 10.12
C ARG A 110 3.08 -18.73 9.25
N LEU A 111 3.15 -17.72 8.39
CA LEU A 111 4.30 -17.44 7.52
C LEU A 111 5.05 -16.20 8.02
N LEU A 112 6.35 -16.18 7.78
CA LEU A 112 7.22 -15.05 8.07
C LEU A 112 7.01 -13.93 7.05
N PRO A 113 7.15 -12.65 7.45
CA PRO A 113 7.01 -11.50 6.55
C PRO A 113 7.90 -11.55 5.30
N VAL A 114 9.10 -12.14 5.42
CA VAL A 114 10.07 -12.28 4.32
C VAL A 114 9.57 -13.19 3.19
N GLN A 115 8.59 -14.06 3.47
CA GLN A 115 8.04 -15.01 2.50
C GLN A 115 7.00 -14.38 1.57
N LEU A 116 6.65 -13.11 1.77
CA LEU A 116 5.86 -12.33 0.81
C LEU A 116 6.75 -11.84 -0.33
N GLU A 117 6.50 -12.36 -1.53
CA GLU A 117 7.04 -11.83 -2.78
C GLU A 117 6.82 -10.31 -2.87
N GLY A 118 7.86 -9.57 -3.25
CA GLY A 118 8.00 -8.12 -3.04
C GLY A 118 7.36 -7.22 -4.09
N GLU A 119 6.33 -7.66 -4.82
CA GLU A 119 5.71 -6.80 -5.84
C GLU A 119 4.76 -5.77 -5.22
N GLU A 120 4.83 -4.52 -5.69
CA GLU A 120 3.89 -3.46 -5.30
C GLU A 120 2.45 -3.87 -5.63
N PRO A 121 1.44 -3.56 -4.77
CA PRO A 121 0.05 -3.80 -5.09
C PRO A 121 -0.33 -3.08 -6.40
N ARG A 122 -0.48 -3.83 -7.49
CA ARG A 122 -1.00 -3.31 -8.74
C ARG A 122 -2.52 -3.18 -8.61
N PHE A 123 -2.96 -1.95 -8.36
CA PHE A 123 -4.37 -1.63 -8.38
C PHE A 123 -4.83 -1.48 -9.84
N GLU A 124 -5.66 -2.42 -10.26
CA GLU A 124 -6.38 -2.38 -11.52
C GLU A 124 -7.87 -2.18 -11.21
N PRO A 125 -8.49 -1.08 -11.71
CA PRO A 125 -9.92 -0.86 -11.56
C PRO A 125 -10.73 -2.00 -12.18
N ILE A 126 -11.76 -2.43 -11.47
CA ILE A 126 -12.82 -3.30 -12.00
C ILE A 126 -13.59 -2.52 -13.08
N GLU A 127 -13.76 -3.16 -14.24
CA GLU A 127 -14.61 -2.68 -15.33
C GLU A 127 -16.08 -2.63 -14.92
N SER A 128 -16.86 -1.74 -15.54
CA SER A 128 -18.27 -1.55 -15.21
C SER A 128 -19.11 -2.82 -15.36
N GLU A 129 -18.84 -3.62 -16.40
CA GLU A 129 -19.53 -4.89 -16.65
C GLU A 129 -19.28 -5.91 -15.54
N GLU A 130 -18.02 -6.03 -15.10
CA GLU A 130 -17.65 -6.91 -13.99
C GLU A 130 -18.28 -6.45 -12.68
N LEU A 131 -18.40 -5.15 -12.41
CA LEU A 131 -19.13 -4.63 -11.25
C LEU A 131 -20.61 -5.02 -11.27
N GLN A 132 -21.26 -4.95 -12.44
CA GLN A 132 -22.64 -5.39 -12.61
C GLN A 132 -22.77 -6.90 -12.38
N ARG A 133 -21.84 -7.70 -12.93
CA ARG A 133 -21.77 -9.14 -12.70
C ARG A 133 -21.67 -9.47 -11.21
N LEU A 134 -20.76 -8.82 -10.47
CA LEU A 134 -20.61 -9.02 -9.03
C LEU A 134 -21.89 -8.68 -8.25
N ALA A 135 -22.61 -7.62 -8.65
CA ALA A 135 -23.88 -7.25 -8.05
C ALA A 135 -24.96 -8.33 -8.27
N LEU A 136 -25.05 -8.88 -9.48
CA LEU A 136 -25.97 -9.98 -9.81
C LEU A 136 -25.67 -11.24 -8.99
N PHE A 137 -24.39 -11.63 -8.89
CA PHE A 137 -23.98 -12.77 -8.05
C PHE A 137 -24.35 -12.54 -6.59
N ASN A 138 -24.05 -11.37 -6.02
CA ASN A 138 -24.42 -11.06 -4.64
C ASN A 138 -25.95 -11.08 -4.43
N ALA A 139 -26.73 -10.61 -5.41
CA ALA A 139 -28.19 -10.68 -5.35
C ALA A 139 -28.73 -12.12 -5.38
N SER A 140 -28.05 -13.03 -6.08
CA SER A 140 -28.42 -14.45 -6.14
C SER A 140 -28.12 -15.24 -4.85
N ILE A 141 -27.33 -14.68 -3.92
CA ILE A 141 -27.04 -15.32 -2.63
C ILE A 141 -28.29 -15.23 -1.73
N PRO A 142 -28.76 -16.36 -1.15
CA PRO A 142 -29.87 -16.38 -0.21
C PRO A 142 -29.65 -15.40 0.94
N ILE A 143 -30.69 -14.68 1.37
CA ILE A 143 -30.59 -13.61 2.38
C ILE A 143 -29.93 -14.11 3.68
N GLU A 144 -30.25 -15.33 4.10
CA GLU A 144 -29.68 -15.99 5.30
C GLU A 144 -28.16 -16.23 5.22
N LYS A 145 -27.61 -16.27 4.00
CA LYS A 145 -26.18 -16.48 3.72
C LYS A 145 -25.47 -15.20 3.29
N ARG A 146 -26.17 -14.06 3.23
CA ARG A 146 -25.54 -12.79 2.89
C ARG A 146 -24.70 -12.30 4.06
N ALA A 147 -23.54 -11.75 3.73
CA ALA A 147 -22.74 -11.04 4.71
C ALA A 147 -23.55 -9.91 5.35
N PRO A 148 -23.30 -9.56 6.62
CA PRO A 148 -24.02 -8.49 7.32
C PRO A 148 -23.74 -7.09 6.74
N VAL A 149 -22.75 -6.97 5.84
CA VAL A 149 -22.38 -5.70 5.20
C VAL A 149 -23.05 -5.62 3.83
N SER A 150 -23.70 -4.49 3.56
CA SER A 150 -24.38 -4.25 2.28
C SER A 150 -23.39 -4.11 1.12
N PHE A 151 -23.66 -4.81 0.02
CA PHE A 151 -22.89 -4.70 -1.22
C PHE A 151 -22.90 -3.29 -1.80
N SER A 152 -24.01 -2.54 -1.68
CA SER A 152 -24.10 -1.18 -2.19
C SER A 152 -23.16 -0.21 -1.46
N GLU A 153 -23.00 -0.39 -0.15
CA GLU A 153 -22.07 0.39 0.67
C GLU A 153 -20.61 0.10 0.30
N GLU A 154 -20.25 -1.17 0.14
CA GLU A 154 -18.90 -1.55 -0.28
C GLU A 154 -18.60 -1.12 -1.72
N LEU A 155 -19.60 -1.12 -2.60
CA LEU A 155 -19.45 -0.58 -3.95
C LEU A 155 -19.15 0.92 -3.92
N ALA A 156 -19.85 1.69 -3.07
CA ALA A 156 -19.58 3.12 -2.89
C ALA A 156 -18.16 3.35 -2.32
N ARG A 157 -17.73 2.55 -1.34
CA ARG A 157 -16.37 2.59 -0.78
C ARG A 157 -15.31 2.28 -1.84
N TYR A 158 -15.54 1.26 -2.66
CA TYR A 158 -14.66 0.90 -3.77
C TYR A 158 -14.54 2.03 -4.79
N LYS A 159 -15.67 2.59 -5.26
CA LYS A 159 -15.67 3.70 -6.22
C LYS A 159 -14.89 4.91 -5.69
N LYS A 160 -15.10 5.27 -4.42
CA LYS A 160 -14.34 6.32 -3.74
C LYS A 160 -12.84 6.00 -3.68
N ALA A 161 -12.47 4.77 -3.30
CA ALA A 161 -11.07 4.36 -3.22
C ALA A 161 -10.38 4.37 -4.59
N ALA A 162 -11.07 3.96 -5.65
CA ALA A 162 -10.55 4.01 -7.02
C ALA A 162 -10.32 5.46 -7.48
N ALA A 163 -11.28 6.36 -7.23
CA ALA A 163 -11.14 7.78 -7.55
C ALA A 163 -9.98 8.44 -6.77
N ASP A 164 -9.82 8.10 -5.49
CA ASP A 164 -8.70 8.56 -4.67
C ASP A 164 -7.35 8.15 -5.27
N VAL A 165 -7.21 6.91 -5.77
CA VAL A 165 -5.97 6.43 -6.41
C VAL A 165 -5.63 7.27 -7.64
N THR A 166 -6.61 7.51 -8.52
CA THR A 166 -6.41 8.35 -9.72
C THR A 166 -5.97 9.76 -9.33
N ALA A 167 -6.66 10.38 -8.38
CA ALA A 167 -6.35 11.73 -7.91
C ALA A 167 -4.96 11.82 -7.26
N THR A 168 -4.58 10.85 -6.43
CA THR A 168 -3.25 10.82 -5.79
C THR A 168 -2.15 10.51 -6.80
N THR A 169 -2.40 9.69 -7.82
CA THR A 169 -1.43 9.42 -8.90
C THR A 169 -1.04 10.70 -9.63
N ALA A 170 -2.02 11.54 -9.98
CA ALA A 170 -1.75 12.85 -10.58
C ALA A 170 -0.98 13.80 -9.64
N ARG A 171 -1.18 13.72 -8.32
CA ARG A 171 -0.40 14.50 -7.33
C ARG A 171 1.05 14.01 -7.23
N VAL A 172 1.28 12.70 -7.26
CA VAL A 172 2.64 12.13 -7.28
C VAL A 172 3.38 12.55 -8.55
N ALA A 173 2.72 12.50 -9.72
CA ALA A 173 3.32 12.94 -10.98
C ALA A 173 3.80 14.40 -10.91
N ARG A 174 2.94 15.31 -10.44
CA ARG A 174 3.29 16.72 -10.22
C ARG A 174 4.42 16.91 -9.21
N ALA A 175 4.38 16.23 -8.07
CA ALA A 175 5.47 16.31 -7.09
C ALA A 175 6.81 15.78 -7.64
N GLY A 176 6.75 14.77 -8.54
CA GLY A 176 7.92 14.27 -9.25
C GLY A 176 8.49 15.28 -10.25
N GLU A 177 7.64 16.05 -10.93
CA GLU A 177 8.08 17.18 -11.77
C GLU A 177 8.75 18.27 -10.94
N THR A 178 8.13 18.67 -9.82
CA THR A 178 8.72 19.64 -8.88
C THR A 178 10.08 19.17 -8.36
N LEU A 179 10.21 17.89 -8.01
CA LEU A 179 11.50 17.32 -7.58
C LEU A 179 12.56 17.41 -8.70
N ARG A 180 12.23 17.04 -9.93
CA ARG A 180 13.17 17.15 -11.07
C ARG A 180 13.60 18.59 -11.32
N ASN A 181 12.66 19.55 -11.21
CA ASN A 181 12.98 20.97 -11.35
C ASN A 181 13.89 21.44 -10.20
N ALA A 182 13.64 21.00 -8.98
CA ALA A 182 14.46 21.30 -7.82
C ALA A 182 15.88 20.72 -7.96
N GLU A 183 15.99 19.47 -8.44
CA GLU A 183 17.28 18.82 -8.73
C GLU A 183 18.07 19.58 -9.79
N ASN A 184 17.41 19.99 -10.87
CA ASN A 184 18.05 20.78 -11.93
C ASN A 184 18.49 22.14 -11.43
N GLY A 185 17.63 22.87 -10.72
CA GLY A 185 17.96 24.16 -10.12
C GLY A 185 19.09 24.07 -9.12
N PHE A 186 19.15 23.00 -8.31
CA PHE A 186 20.28 22.73 -7.44
C PHE A 186 21.56 22.46 -8.25
N ARG A 187 21.50 21.65 -9.31
CA ARG A 187 22.69 21.36 -10.15
C ARG A 187 23.29 22.62 -10.78
N VAL A 188 22.46 23.54 -11.27
CA VAL A 188 22.92 24.76 -11.97
C VAL A 188 23.20 25.94 -11.03
N GLY A 189 23.06 25.77 -9.73
CA GLY A 189 23.40 26.82 -8.77
C GLY A 189 22.24 27.72 -8.32
N VAL A 190 21.07 27.60 -8.97
CA VAL A 190 19.90 28.47 -8.80
C VAL A 190 19.17 28.20 -7.48
N LEU A 191 19.09 26.94 -7.05
CA LEU A 191 18.41 26.55 -5.81
C LEU A 191 19.40 26.08 -4.72
N GLU A 192 18.96 26.27 -3.48
CA GLU A 192 19.64 25.83 -2.26
C GLU A 192 19.38 24.36 -1.96
N ALA A 193 20.21 23.76 -1.10
CA ALA A 193 20.07 22.33 -0.80
C ALA A 193 18.76 22.04 -0.04
N HIS A 194 18.34 22.90 0.90
CA HIS A 194 17.09 22.68 1.61
C HIS A 194 15.86 22.69 0.69
N GLU A 195 15.86 23.43 -0.41
CA GLU A 195 14.75 23.45 -1.36
C GLU A 195 14.62 22.11 -2.10
N LEU A 196 15.75 21.52 -2.50
CA LEU A 196 15.79 20.16 -3.03
C LEU A 196 15.36 19.13 -1.96
N ALA A 197 15.81 19.29 -0.72
CA ALA A 197 15.39 18.43 0.39
C ALA A 197 13.87 18.48 0.61
N SER A 198 13.27 19.67 0.63
CA SER A 198 11.82 19.85 0.76
C SER A 198 11.05 19.20 -0.39
N ALA A 199 11.49 19.38 -1.65
CA ALA A 199 10.85 18.74 -2.80
C ALA A 199 10.95 17.20 -2.74
N LEU A 200 12.09 16.67 -2.28
CA LEU A 200 12.29 15.23 -2.09
C LEU A 200 11.36 14.68 -1.01
N LEU A 201 11.22 15.38 0.13
CA LEU A 201 10.31 15.00 1.21
C LEU A 201 8.85 15.01 0.76
N GLU A 202 8.43 16.05 0.03
CA GLU A 202 7.06 16.13 -0.48
C GLU A 202 6.78 14.98 -1.46
N HIS A 203 7.65 14.76 -2.45
CA HIS A 203 7.48 13.67 -3.42
C HIS A 203 7.41 12.31 -2.70
N SER A 204 8.26 12.09 -1.71
CA SER A 204 8.28 10.90 -0.87
C SER A 204 6.98 10.71 -0.09
N GLN A 205 6.47 11.78 0.54
CA GLN A 205 5.17 11.76 1.22
C GLN A 205 4.03 11.40 0.26
N ARG A 206 3.96 12.02 -0.92
CA ARG A 206 2.94 11.72 -1.92
C ARG A 206 3.00 10.27 -2.38
N ARG A 207 4.19 9.71 -2.57
CA ARG A 207 4.37 8.29 -2.94
C ARG A 207 3.85 7.37 -1.84
N ARG A 208 4.16 7.64 -0.57
CA ARG A 208 3.63 6.85 0.56
C ARG A 208 2.11 6.93 0.66
N GLU A 209 1.52 8.11 0.45
CA GLU A 209 0.07 8.31 0.37
C GLU A 209 -0.53 7.44 -0.75
N LEU A 210 0.08 7.45 -1.94
CA LEU A 210 -0.39 6.64 -3.08
C LEU A 210 -0.37 5.14 -2.75
N MET A 211 0.70 4.63 -2.14
CA MET A 211 0.78 3.22 -1.72
C MET A 211 -0.38 2.84 -0.79
N GLN A 212 -0.72 3.70 0.19
CA GLN A 212 -1.87 3.48 1.07
C GLN A 212 -3.21 3.52 0.33
N ARG A 213 -3.38 4.43 -0.65
CA ARG A 213 -4.60 4.50 -1.46
C ARG A 213 -4.76 3.25 -2.32
N LYS A 214 -3.68 2.81 -3.00
CA LYS A 214 -3.67 1.56 -3.78
C LYS A 214 -4.02 0.35 -2.92
N MET A 215 -3.42 0.24 -1.73
CA MET A 215 -3.75 -0.81 -0.75
C MET A 215 -5.25 -0.82 -0.43
N ARG A 216 -5.82 0.34 -0.07
CA ARG A 216 -7.25 0.45 0.29
C ARG A 216 -8.15 0.09 -0.89
N ALA A 217 -7.80 0.52 -2.10
CA ALA A 217 -8.55 0.20 -3.30
C ALA A 217 -8.49 -1.30 -3.62
N CYS A 218 -7.33 -1.95 -3.52
CA CYS A 218 -7.21 -3.41 -3.65
C CYS A 218 -8.04 -4.16 -2.60
N VAL A 219 -8.04 -3.72 -1.34
CA VAL A 219 -8.86 -4.32 -0.28
C VAL A 219 -10.36 -4.16 -0.55
N ALA A 220 -10.81 -2.97 -0.97
CA ALA A 220 -12.21 -2.72 -1.29
C ALA A 220 -12.65 -3.58 -2.48
N ARG A 221 -11.79 -3.67 -3.50
CA ARG A 221 -11.96 -4.54 -4.66
C ARG A 221 -12.14 -6.00 -4.24
N ASP A 222 -11.23 -6.54 -3.43
CA ASP A 222 -11.29 -7.94 -3.00
C ASP A 222 -12.47 -8.20 -2.04
N THR A 223 -12.94 -7.18 -1.32
CA THR A 223 -14.17 -7.24 -0.53
C THR A 223 -15.40 -7.45 -1.42
N LEU A 224 -15.51 -6.76 -2.56
CA LEU A 224 -16.62 -6.96 -3.50
C LEU A 224 -16.66 -8.40 -4.04
N TYR A 225 -15.50 -8.98 -4.37
CA TYR A 225 -15.43 -10.38 -4.80
C TYR A 225 -15.77 -11.34 -3.67
N ALA A 226 -15.37 -11.05 -2.43
CA ALA A 226 -15.72 -11.86 -1.27
C ALA A 226 -17.23 -11.84 -0.99
N LEU A 227 -17.88 -10.67 -1.10
CA LEU A 227 -19.33 -10.53 -0.96
C LEU A 227 -20.09 -11.29 -2.04
N ALA A 228 -19.59 -11.29 -3.28
CA ALA A 228 -20.15 -12.09 -4.35
C ALA A 228 -19.82 -13.60 -4.26
N GLY A 229 -19.04 -14.03 -3.26
CA GLY A 229 -18.60 -15.43 -3.10
C GLY A 229 -17.57 -15.89 -4.15
N LEU A 230 -17.00 -14.97 -4.93
CA LEU A 230 -16.14 -15.23 -6.09
C LEU A 230 -14.65 -15.01 -5.83
N LEU A 231 -14.24 -14.69 -4.59
CA LEU A 231 -12.84 -14.41 -4.27
C LEU A 231 -11.90 -15.59 -4.57
N PRO A 232 -12.21 -16.86 -4.21
CA PRO A 232 -11.36 -18.00 -4.57
C PRO A 232 -11.14 -18.14 -6.08
N LYS A 233 -12.20 -17.97 -6.88
CA LYS A 233 -12.16 -18.07 -8.34
C LYS A 233 -11.26 -16.99 -8.94
N ARG A 234 -11.39 -15.76 -8.46
CA ARG A 234 -10.54 -14.64 -8.87
C ARG A 234 -9.05 -14.92 -8.61
N LEU A 235 -8.74 -15.58 -7.51
CA LEU A 235 -7.37 -15.91 -7.12
C LEU A 235 -6.83 -17.18 -7.83
N GLY A 236 -7.63 -17.81 -8.70
CA GLY A 236 -7.26 -19.05 -9.38
C GLY A 236 -7.15 -20.24 -8.42
N LEU A 237 -7.96 -20.25 -7.36
CA LEU A 237 -7.97 -21.28 -6.33
C LEU A 237 -9.14 -22.27 -6.47
N SER A 238 -10.11 -21.98 -7.33
CA SER A 238 -11.28 -22.83 -7.63
C SER A 238 -10.96 -23.87 -8.69
#